data_AF-A0A8J6FW42-F1
#
_entry.id   AF-A0A8J6FW42-F1
#
_cell.length_a   1.000
_cell.length_b   1.000
_cell.length_c   1.000
_cell.angle_alpha   90.00
_cell.angle_beta   90.00
_cell.angle_gamma   90.00
#
_symmetry.space_group_name_H-M   'P 1'
#
loop_
_entity.id
_entity.type
_entity.pdbx_description
1 polymer ?
#
loop_
_entity_poly.entity_id
_entity_poly.type
_entity_poly.pdbx_seq_one_letter_code
_entity_poly.pdbx_strand_id
1 'polypeptide(L)'
;MAKYPVKQPLQNLTDSLSKQMSQIDADLKSRAHTYNNIKGNLQSLERKTVGSLLTRTLADIVNKEDFVLNSEYLITLLVVVPKTGYAAWQKTYESLSTMVVPRSTKLIAEDTDGGLFTVTLFRKVIDEFKAKARENKFMVREFFFNEKELQSEKDEIMKLIADKKQQYGPLLRWLKVNFSEAFIAWVHTKALRVFVESVLRYGLPVNFHAVILHPNKKSMKRLRDVLNALFRHLDEAAAANMKDVGMDIPGLQLNNQDYYPYVCFKIDLNSLDFEP
;
A
#
# COMPACT_ATOMS: atom_id res chain seq x y z
N MET A 1 7.51 7.12 34.44
CA MET A 1 8.83 7.53 35.00
C MET A 1 9.93 6.49 34.87
N ALA A 2 9.63 5.18 34.74
CA ALA A 2 10.68 4.16 34.60
C ALA A 2 11.42 4.19 33.25
N LYS A 3 10.75 4.60 32.15
CA LYS A 3 11.32 4.57 30.79
C LYS A 3 12.25 5.74 30.47
N TYR A 4 11.97 6.93 31.02
CA TYR A 4 12.82 8.12 30.91
C TYR A 4 13.05 8.69 32.32
N PRO A 5 14.09 8.21 33.04
CA PRO A 5 14.35 8.61 34.41
C PRO A 5 14.81 10.07 34.51
N VAL A 6 14.15 10.87 35.35
CA VAL A 6 14.45 12.31 35.53
C VAL A 6 15.83 12.60 36.11
N LYS A 7 16.50 11.61 36.71
CA LYS A 7 17.84 11.74 37.28
C LYS A 7 18.97 11.52 36.27
N GLN A 8 18.65 11.09 35.05
CA GLN A 8 19.65 10.87 34.02
C GLN A 8 20.00 12.18 33.28
N PRO A 9 21.24 12.31 32.78
CA PRO A 9 21.61 13.41 31.89
C PRO A 9 20.68 13.47 30.67
N LEU A 10 20.34 14.68 30.23
CA LEU A 10 19.48 14.91 29.06
C LEU A 10 20.01 14.25 27.79
N GLN A 11 21.33 14.18 27.64
CA GLN A 11 21.98 13.50 26.53
C GLN A 11 21.61 12.02 26.49
N ASN A 12 21.74 11.31 27.62
CA ASN A 12 21.39 9.89 27.72
C ASN A 12 19.91 9.63 27.43
N LEU A 13 19.01 10.52 27.86
CA LEU A 13 17.58 10.44 27.56
C LEU A 13 17.33 10.59 26.05
N THR A 14 18.01 11.53 25.41
CA THR A 14 17.88 11.81 23.97
C THR A 14 18.42 10.65 23.14
N ASP A 15 19.57 10.09 23.52
CA ASP A 15 20.17 8.93 22.85
C ASP A 15 19.28 7.69 22.97
N SER A 16 18.69 7.46 24.15
CA SER A 16 17.74 6.37 24.36
C SER A 16 16.48 6.52 23.49
N LEU A 17 15.89 7.72 23.45
CA LEU A 17 14.76 8.05 22.57
C LEU A 17 15.09 7.80 21.09
N SER A 18 16.25 8.29 20.64
CA SER A 18 16.71 8.17 19.26
C SER A 18 16.91 6.70 18.85
N LYS A 19 17.56 5.91 19.73
CA LYS A 19 17.78 4.47 19.50
C LYS A 19 16.45 3.71 19.43
N GLN A 20 15.52 3.99 20.34
CA GLN A 20 14.20 3.35 20.33
C GLN A 20 13.43 3.67 19.04
N MET A 21 13.43 4.94 18.62
CA MET A 21 12.72 5.34 17.40
C MET A 21 13.35 4.71 16.14
N SER A 22 14.68 4.66 16.08
CA SER A 22 15.39 4.01 14.97
C SER A 22 15.06 2.52 14.86
N GLN A 23 14.95 1.83 15.99
CA GLN A 23 14.53 0.42 16.01
C GLN A 23 13.09 0.24 15.52
N ILE A 24 12.17 1.08 16.00
CA ILE A 24 10.76 1.04 15.57
C ILE A 24 10.64 1.29 14.06
N ASP A 25 11.38 2.26 13.52
CA ASP A 25 11.39 2.56 12.08
C ASP A 25 11.92 1.39 11.24
N ALA A 26 13.04 0.79 11.65
CA ALA A 26 13.61 -0.37 10.98
C ALA A 26 12.65 -1.57 10.96
N ASP A 27 12.04 -1.88 12.11
CA ASP A 27 11.07 -2.97 12.23
C ASP A 27 9.79 -2.70 11.43
N LEU A 28 9.33 -1.44 11.41
CA LEU A 28 8.18 -1.02 10.60
C LEU A 28 8.45 -1.25 9.11
N LYS A 29 9.61 -0.79 8.61
CA LYS A 29 10.01 -0.96 7.21
C LYS A 29 10.06 -2.43 6.81
N SER A 30 10.69 -3.27 7.63
CA SER A 30 10.79 -4.71 7.39
C SER A 30 9.41 -5.38 7.33
N ARG A 31 8.56 -5.16 8.35
CA ARG A 31 7.22 -5.75 8.43
C ARG A 31 6.30 -5.26 7.32
N ALA A 32 6.35 -3.97 7.01
CA ALA A 32 5.57 -3.37 5.92
C ALA A 32 5.99 -3.93 4.57
N HIS A 33 7.30 -4.12 4.33
CA HIS A 33 7.80 -4.72 3.10
C HIS A 33 7.27 -6.15 2.92
N THR A 34 7.38 -7.00 3.95
CA THR A 34 6.85 -8.38 3.90
C THR A 34 5.35 -8.41 3.59
N TYR A 35 4.54 -7.61 4.30
CA TYR A 35 3.10 -7.58 4.08
C TYR A 35 2.72 -7.04 2.70
N ASN A 36 3.40 -5.98 2.25
CA ASN A 36 3.16 -5.39 0.94
C ASN A 36 3.57 -6.32 -0.21
N ASN A 37 4.61 -7.14 -0.03
CA ASN A 37 4.99 -8.15 -1.01
C ASN A 37 3.89 -9.21 -1.18
N ILE A 38 3.33 -9.73 -0.08
CA ILE A 38 2.21 -10.69 -0.12
C ILE A 38 1.01 -10.05 -0.83
N LYS A 39 0.67 -8.81 -0.47
CA LYS A 39 -0.43 -8.06 -1.09
C LYS A 39 -0.19 -7.84 -2.59
N GLY A 40 1.01 -7.45 -2.98
CA GLY A 40 1.39 -7.21 -4.37
C GLY A 40 1.34 -8.48 -5.22
N ASN A 41 1.86 -9.59 -4.70
CA ASN A 41 1.83 -10.89 -5.37
C ASN A 41 0.38 -11.36 -5.55
N LEU A 42 -0.44 -11.28 -4.51
CA LEU A 42 -1.86 -11.62 -4.60
C LEU A 42 -2.58 -10.78 -5.65
N GLN A 43 -2.39 -9.45 -5.62
CA GLN A 43 -3.01 -8.56 -6.59
C GLN A 43 -2.57 -8.86 -8.03
N SER A 44 -1.31 -9.25 -8.25
CA SER A 44 -0.79 -9.63 -9.56
C SER A 44 -1.50 -10.87 -10.11
N LEU A 45 -1.72 -11.88 -9.26
CA LEU A 45 -2.47 -13.09 -9.64
C LEU A 45 -3.96 -12.81 -9.84
N GLU A 46 -4.59 -12.02 -8.96
CA GLU A 46 -5.99 -11.61 -9.11
C GLU A 46 -6.23 -10.83 -10.40
N ARG A 47 -5.27 -10.01 -10.86
CA ARG A 47 -5.39 -9.33 -12.16
C ARG A 47 -5.44 -10.30 -13.33
N LYS A 48 -4.82 -11.48 -13.22
CA LYS A 48 -4.88 -12.49 -14.29
C LYS A 48 -6.27 -13.12 -14.37
N THR A 49 -7.04 -13.17 -13.28
CA THR A 49 -8.40 -13.76 -13.28
C THR A 49 -9.46 -12.79 -13.78
N VAL A 50 -9.14 -11.51 -13.93
CA VAL A 50 -10.06 -10.47 -14.40
C VAL A 50 -9.77 -10.10 -15.86
N GLY A 51 -10.82 -9.75 -16.61
CA GLY A 51 -10.74 -9.33 -18.01
C GLY A 51 -11.61 -10.17 -18.93
N SER A 52 -11.56 -9.86 -20.23
CA SER A 52 -12.30 -10.60 -21.27
C SER A 52 -11.82 -12.06 -21.38
N LEU A 53 -12.68 -12.94 -21.90
CA LEU A 53 -12.33 -14.34 -22.22
C LEU A 53 -11.16 -14.50 -23.19
N LEU A 54 -10.69 -13.43 -23.85
CA LEU A 54 -9.46 -13.44 -24.65
C LEU A 54 -8.20 -13.37 -23.80
N THR A 55 -8.23 -12.65 -22.68
CA THR A 55 -7.01 -12.24 -21.95
C THR A 55 -6.91 -12.81 -20.54
N ARG A 56 -8.04 -13.03 -19.84
CA ARG A 56 -8.04 -13.58 -18.47
C ARG A 56 -7.56 -15.01 -18.42
N THR A 57 -6.96 -15.49 -17.34
CA THR A 57 -6.69 -16.93 -17.14
C THR A 57 -7.99 -17.74 -17.26
N LEU A 58 -7.85 -18.97 -17.74
CA LEU A 58 -8.94 -19.92 -17.90
C LEU A 58 -8.94 -21.01 -16.82
N ALA A 59 -8.01 -20.95 -15.86
CA ALA A 59 -7.83 -21.96 -14.83
C ALA A 59 -9.09 -22.22 -13.99
N ASP A 60 -9.95 -21.21 -13.83
CA ASP A 60 -11.23 -21.27 -13.13
C ASP A 60 -12.45 -21.48 -14.05
N ILE A 61 -12.24 -21.55 -15.37
CA ILE A 61 -13.31 -21.66 -16.38
C ILE A 61 -13.38 -23.06 -16.98
N VAL A 62 -12.24 -23.66 -17.30
CA VAL A 62 -12.20 -24.91 -18.06
C VAL A 62 -12.06 -26.12 -17.16
N ASN A 63 -12.64 -27.25 -17.58
CA ASN A 63 -12.58 -28.52 -16.86
C ASN A 63 -11.91 -29.59 -17.72
N LYS A 64 -11.52 -30.70 -17.10
CA LYS A 64 -10.82 -31.80 -17.77
C LYS A 64 -11.67 -32.41 -18.88
N GLU A 65 -12.97 -32.47 -18.66
CA GLU A 65 -13.97 -33.05 -19.56
C GLU A 65 -14.16 -32.22 -20.83
N ASP A 66 -13.71 -30.96 -20.83
CA ASP A 66 -13.79 -30.09 -22.00
C ASP A 66 -12.72 -30.41 -23.05
N PHE A 67 -11.73 -31.27 -22.74
CA PHE A 67 -10.60 -31.56 -23.62
C PHE A 67 -10.43 -33.05 -23.92
N VAL A 68 -10.05 -33.35 -25.16
CA VAL A 68 -9.47 -34.65 -25.52
C VAL A 68 -8.00 -34.67 -25.11
N LEU A 69 -7.69 -35.38 -24.03
CA LEU A 69 -6.33 -35.49 -23.48
C LEU A 69 -5.60 -36.73 -24.02
N ASN A 70 -4.27 -36.68 -24.01
CA ASN A 70 -3.38 -37.80 -24.38
C ASN A 70 -3.64 -38.42 -25.76
N SER A 71 -4.21 -37.65 -26.70
CA SER A 71 -4.37 -38.09 -28.09
C SER A 71 -3.16 -37.65 -28.93
N GLU A 72 -2.60 -38.63 -29.65
CA GLU A 72 -1.55 -38.41 -30.64
C GLU A 72 -2.05 -37.58 -31.83
N TYR A 73 -3.32 -37.77 -32.22
CA TYR A 73 -3.86 -37.20 -33.46
C TYR A 73 -4.86 -36.07 -33.25
N LEU A 74 -5.60 -36.09 -32.13
CA LEU A 74 -6.64 -35.10 -31.84
C LEU A 74 -6.14 -34.06 -30.84
N ILE A 75 -6.69 -32.86 -30.95
CA ILE A 75 -6.55 -31.77 -29.99
C ILE A 75 -7.89 -31.05 -29.85
N THR A 76 -8.17 -30.54 -28.65
CA THR A 76 -9.26 -29.60 -28.43
C THR A 76 -8.70 -28.19 -28.33
N LEU A 77 -9.18 -27.30 -29.18
CA LEU A 77 -8.86 -25.87 -29.14
C LEU A 77 -10.00 -25.10 -28.48
N LEU A 78 -9.67 -23.94 -27.92
CA LEU A 78 -10.63 -22.99 -27.41
C LEU A 78 -10.77 -21.84 -28.40
N VAL A 79 -11.99 -21.38 -28.62
CA VAL A 79 -12.30 -20.33 -29.59
C VAL A 79 -13.21 -19.31 -28.94
N VAL A 80 -12.78 -18.05 -28.91
CA VAL A 80 -13.62 -16.93 -28.49
C VAL A 80 -14.41 -16.44 -29.71
N VAL A 81 -15.73 -16.49 -29.58
CA VAL A 81 -16.69 -16.11 -30.62
C VAL A 81 -17.48 -14.91 -30.11
N PRO A 82 -17.57 -13.80 -30.86
CA PRO A 82 -18.46 -12.69 -30.49
C PRO A 82 -19.92 -13.13 -30.43
N LYS A 83 -20.75 -12.54 -29.56
CA LYS A 83 -22.17 -12.95 -29.43
C LYS A 83 -22.94 -12.90 -30.75
N THR A 84 -22.66 -11.90 -31.58
CA THR A 84 -23.25 -11.76 -32.93
C THR A 84 -22.85 -12.88 -33.89
N GLY A 85 -21.75 -13.59 -33.62
CA GLY A 85 -21.19 -14.67 -34.42
C GLY A 85 -21.63 -16.07 -33.99
N TYR A 86 -22.41 -16.26 -32.92
CA TYR A 86 -22.76 -17.59 -32.40
C TYR A 86 -23.48 -18.47 -33.42
N ALA A 87 -24.49 -17.92 -34.09
CA ALA A 87 -25.26 -18.66 -35.09
C ALA A 87 -24.39 -19.05 -36.30
N ALA A 88 -23.46 -18.17 -36.69
CA ALA A 88 -22.49 -18.46 -37.75
C ALA A 88 -21.53 -19.57 -37.31
N TRP A 89 -20.92 -19.45 -36.11
CA TRP A 89 -20.04 -20.46 -35.53
C TRP A 89 -20.67 -21.84 -35.54
N GLN A 90 -21.88 -21.99 -34.99
CA GLN A 90 -22.59 -23.28 -34.93
C GLN A 90 -22.84 -23.89 -36.31
N LYS A 91 -23.07 -23.07 -37.35
CA LYS A 91 -23.28 -23.54 -38.71
C LYS A 91 -21.99 -23.86 -39.47
N THR A 92 -20.89 -23.17 -39.18
CA THR A 92 -19.71 -23.19 -40.05
C THR A 92 -18.48 -23.85 -39.45
N TYR A 93 -18.39 -24.02 -38.12
CA TYR A 93 -17.14 -24.47 -37.48
C TYR A 93 -16.65 -25.84 -38.02
N GLU A 94 -17.58 -26.74 -38.33
CA GLU A 94 -17.29 -28.09 -38.87
C GLU A 94 -16.69 -28.06 -40.27
N SER A 95 -16.97 -27.01 -41.05
CA SER A 95 -16.53 -26.85 -42.43
C SER A 95 -15.41 -25.82 -42.59
N LEU A 96 -14.95 -25.20 -41.51
CA LEU A 96 -13.78 -24.30 -41.55
C LEU A 96 -12.56 -25.06 -42.08
N SER A 97 -12.24 -26.23 -41.53
CA SER A 97 -11.13 -27.04 -42.02
C SER A 97 -11.58 -28.46 -42.29
N THR A 98 -10.84 -29.16 -43.16
CA THR A 98 -10.92 -30.62 -43.19
C THR A 98 -10.52 -31.19 -41.83
N MET A 99 -11.10 -32.33 -41.45
CA MET A 99 -10.71 -33.07 -40.23
C MET A 99 -11.00 -32.33 -38.91
N VAL A 100 -12.09 -31.55 -38.90
CA VAL A 100 -12.78 -31.13 -37.69
C VAL A 100 -13.74 -32.23 -37.26
N VAL A 101 -13.81 -32.54 -35.96
CA VAL A 101 -14.72 -33.54 -35.41
C VAL A 101 -16.13 -32.92 -35.33
N PRO A 102 -17.14 -33.48 -36.02
CA PRO A 102 -18.51 -32.96 -35.94
C PRO A 102 -19.09 -33.09 -34.54
N ARG A 103 -20.01 -32.19 -34.20
CA ARG A 103 -20.66 -32.04 -32.89
C ARG A 103 -19.68 -31.95 -31.70
N SER A 104 -18.48 -31.44 -31.93
CA SER A 104 -17.44 -31.31 -30.89
C SER A 104 -17.43 -29.97 -30.17
N THR A 105 -18.23 -29.00 -30.62
CA THR A 105 -18.28 -27.68 -29.99
C THR A 105 -19.21 -27.64 -28.77
N LYS A 106 -18.75 -27.00 -27.71
CA LYS A 106 -19.50 -26.74 -26.47
C LYS A 106 -19.18 -25.32 -26.00
N LEU A 107 -20.18 -24.57 -25.57
CA LEU A 107 -19.99 -23.29 -24.89
C LEU A 107 -19.53 -23.56 -23.45
N ILE A 108 -18.34 -23.09 -23.07
CA ILE A 108 -17.75 -23.29 -21.74
C ILE A 108 -18.06 -22.12 -20.81
N ALA A 109 -17.91 -20.90 -21.31
CA ALA A 109 -18.19 -19.68 -20.57
C ALA A 109 -18.61 -18.56 -21.52
N GLU A 110 -19.32 -17.58 -20.99
CA GLU A 110 -19.77 -16.39 -21.71
C GLU A 110 -19.53 -15.15 -20.85
N ASP A 111 -19.06 -14.07 -21.47
CA ASP A 111 -18.93 -12.74 -20.87
C ASP A 111 -19.86 -11.73 -21.58
N THR A 112 -19.60 -10.43 -21.44
CA THR A 112 -20.41 -9.40 -22.10
C THR A 112 -20.21 -9.36 -23.61
N ASP A 113 -19.04 -9.77 -24.10
CA ASP A 113 -18.59 -9.53 -25.47
C ASP A 113 -18.74 -10.80 -26.34
N GLY A 114 -18.59 -11.98 -25.75
CA GLY A 114 -18.64 -13.24 -26.47
C GLY A 114 -18.62 -14.49 -25.59
N GLY A 115 -18.42 -15.62 -26.25
CA GLY A 115 -18.43 -16.95 -25.66
C GLY A 115 -17.15 -17.70 -25.97
N LEU A 116 -16.69 -18.47 -25.01
CA LEU A 116 -15.57 -19.40 -25.14
C LEU A 116 -16.12 -20.78 -25.52
N PHE A 117 -15.86 -21.21 -26.74
CA PHE A 117 -16.28 -22.50 -27.28
C PHE A 117 -15.10 -23.46 -27.36
N THR A 118 -15.38 -24.76 -27.21
CA THR A 118 -14.44 -25.82 -27.62
C THR A 118 -14.60 -26.17 -29.09
N VAL A 119 -13.57 -26.76 -29.67
CA VAL A 119 -13.63 -27.49 -30.94
C VAL A 119 -12.55 -28.56 -30.96
N THR A 120 -12.89 -29.79 -31.34
CA THR A 120 -11.92 -30.88 -31.46
C THR A 120 -11.62 -31.12 -32.93
N LEU A 121 -10.33 -31.21 -33.27
CA LEU A 121 -9.85 -31.41 -34.63
C LEU A 121 -8.52 -32.19 -34.63
N PHE A 122 -8.11 -32.64 -35.81
CA PHE A 122 -6.81 -33.27 -35.97
C PHE A 122 -5.67 -32.25 -35.87
N ARG A 123 -4.56 -32.64 -35.23
CA ARG A 123 -3.40 -31.75 -35.00
C ARG A 123 -2.82 -31.16 -36.28
N LYS A 124 -2.80 -31.93 -37.37
CA LYS A 124 -2.23 -31.51 -38.66
C LYS A 124 -2.96 -30.36 -39.36
N VAL A 125 -4.18 -30.00 -38.92
CA VAL A 125 -4.98 -28.92 -39.51
C VAL A 125 -5.17 -27.72 -38.56
N ILE A 126 -4.44 -27.66 -37.44
CA ILE A 126 -4.56 -26.56 -36.47
C ILE A 126 -4.34 -25.20 -37.14
N ASP A 127 -3.27 -25.05 -37.94
CA ASP A 127 -2.90 -23.76 -38.52
C ASP A 127 -3.89 -23.31 -39.60
N GLU A 128 -4.35 -24.24 -40.45
CA GLU A 128 -5.41 -23.98 -41.43
C GLU A 128 -6.70 -23.54 -40.73
N PHE A 129 -7.10 -24.25 -39.67
CA PHE A 129 -8.28 -23.92 -38.87
C PHE A 129 -8.14 -22.54 -38.21
N LYS A 130 -6.98 -22.23 -37.61
CA LYS A 130 -6.70 -20.91 -37.00
C LYS A 130 -6.83 -19.78 -38.01
N ALA A 131 -6.31 -19.96 -39.23
CA ALA A 131 -6.39 -18.96 -40.29
C ALA A 131 -7.84 -18.67 -40.69
N LYS A 132 -8.61 -19.72 -40.99
CA LYS A 132 -10.01 -19.59 -41.42
C LYS A 132 -10.94 -19.14 -40.29
N ALA A 133 -10.68 -19.54 -39.05
CA ALA A 133 -11.38 -19.01 -37.89
C ALA A 133 -11.18 -17.49 -37.79
N ARG A 134 -9.94 -17.00 -37.96
CA ARG A 134 -9.64 -15.57 -37.93
C ARG A 134 -10.32 -14.80 -39.05
N GLU A 135 -10.38 -15.33 -40.27
CA GLU A 135 -11.12 -14.73 -41.39
C GLU A 135 -12.61 -14.54 -41.07
N ASN A 136 -13.19 -15.47 -40.29
CA ASN A 136 -14.56 -15.40 -39.80
C ASN A 136 -14.71 -14.62 -38.49
N LYS A 137 -13.67 -13.91 -38.04
CA LYS A 137 -13.62 -13.15 -36.78
C LYS A 137 -13.78 -14.02 -35.52
N PHE A 138 -13.46 -15.30 -35.62
CA PHE A 138 -13.36 -16.21 -34.48
C PHE A 138 -11.91 -16.28 -34.01
N MET A 139 -11.68 -16.06 -32.72
CA MET A 139 -10.33 -15.96 -32.16
C MET A 139 -9.97 -17.27 -31.47
N VAL A 140 -9.11 -18.08 -32.10
CA VAL A 140 -8.58 -19.29 -31.47
C VAL A 140 -7.60 -18.89 -30.38
N ARG A 141 -7.87 -19.34 -29.16
CA ARG A 141 -7.07 -19.10 -27.97
C ARG A 141 -6.16 -20.28 -27.70
N GLU A 142 -4.86 -20.02 -27.63
CA GLU A 142 -3.88 -21.05 -27.27
C GLU A 142 -4.01 -21.40 -25.80
N PHE A 143 -4.31 -22.66 -25.53
CA PHE A 143 -4.47 -23.18 -24.19
C PHE A 143 -4.13 -24.67 -24.18
N PHE A 144 -3.27 -25.08 -23.25
CA PHE A 144 -2.93 -26.48 -23.02
C PHE A 144 -3.43 -26.87 -21.65
N PHE A 145 -4.37 -27.80 -21.60
CA PHE A 145 -4.91 -28.26 -20.32
C PHE A 145 -3.85 -29.08 -19.56
N ASN A 146 -3.40 -28.56 -18.43
CA ASN A 146 -2.53 -29.25 -17.49
C ASN A 146 -3.11 -29.14 -16.07
N GLU A 147 -3.70 -30.24 -15.60
CA GLU A 147 -4.37 -30.33 -14.30
C GLU A 147 -3.45 -29.92 -13.13
N LYS A 148 -2.16 -30.27 -13.20
CA LYS A 148 -1.20 -29.94 -12.13
C LYS A 148 -0.88 -28.44 -12.09
N GLU A 149 -0.72 -27.82 -13.26
CA GLU A 149 -0.45 -26.38 -13.35
C GLU A 149 -1.66 -25.55 -12.91
N LEU A 150 -2.86 -25.92 -13.36
CA LEU A 150 -4.11 -25.24 -12.96
C LEU A 150 -4.35 -25.35 -11.46
N GLN A 151 -4.10 -26.53 -10.88
CA GLN A 151 -4.24 -26.72 -9.43
C GLN A 151 -3.20 -25.90 -8.66
N SER A 152 -1.94 -25.89 -9.13
CA SER A 152 -0.88 -25.09 -8.52
C SER A 152 -1.21 -23.59 -8.50
N GLU A 153 -1.79 -23.05 -9.57
CA GLU A 153 -2.20 -21.63 -9.64
C GLU A 153 -3.30 -21.32 -8.61
N LYS A 154 -4.29 -22.20 -8.48
CA LYS A 154 -5.37 -22.07 -7.48
C LYS A 154 -4.82 -22.15 -6.05
N ASP A 155 -3.95 -23.12 -5.78
CA ASP A 155 -3.34 -23.32 -4.47
C ASP A 155 -2.46 -22.12 -4.07
N GLU A 156 -1.73 -21.53 -5.03
CA GLU A 156 -0.92 -20.33 -4.79
C GLU A 156 -1.78 -19.13 -4.40
N ILE A 157 -2.89 -18.88 -5.09
CA ILE A 157 -3.83 -17.80 -4.75
C ILE A 157 -4.41 -18.03 -3.35
N MET A 158 -4.91 -19.24 -3.06
CA MET A 158 -5.48 -19.57 -1.75
C MET A 158 -4.47 -19.41 -0.62
N LYS A 159 -3.22 -19.85 -0.85
CA LYS A 159 -2.11 -19.68 0.09
C LYS A 159 -1.84 -18.20 0.35
N LEU A 160 -1.73 -17.36 -0.67
CA LEU A 160 -1.49 -15.93 -0.50
C LEU A 160 -2.65 -15.21 0.22
N ILE A 161 -3.89 -15.62 -0.01
CA ILE A 161 -5.07 -15.11 0.73
C ILE A 161 -4.95 -15.49 2.21
N ALA A 162 -4.62 -16.75 2.51
CA ALA A 162 -4.44 -17.24 3.87
C ALA A 162 -3.28 -16.51 4.58
N ASP A 163 -2.12 -16.39 3.92
CA ASP A 163 -0.94 -15.71 4.45
C ASP A 163 -1.23 -14.23 4.73
N LYS A 164 -1.91 -13.53 3.80
CA LYS A 164 -2.33 -12.13 4.00
C LYS A 164 -3.23 -11.99 5.23
N LYS A 165 -4.21 -12.88 5.39
CA LYS A 165 -5.14 -12.86 6.54
C LYS A 165 -4.41 -13.18 7.85
N GLN A 166 -3.52 -14.17 7.83
CA GLN A 166 -2.73 -14.59 8.98
C GLN A 166 -1.78 -13.48 9.46
N GLN A 167 -1.13 -12.77 8.54
CA GLN A 167 -0.18 -11.70 8.87
C GLN A 167 -0.86 -10.40 9.31
N TYR A 168 -2.08 -10.13 8.86
CA TYR A 168 -2.77 -8.87 9.13
C TYR A 168 -2.98 -8.59 10.63
N GLY A 169 -3.48 -9.58 11.39
CA GLY A 169 -3.75 -9.43 12.82
C GLY A 169 -2.50 -9.08 13.65
N PRO A 170 -1.42 -9.89 13.57
CA PRO A 170 -0.15 -9.60 14.22
C PRO A 170 0.45 -8.26 13.81
N LEU A 171 0.41 -7.92 12.51
CA LEU A 171 0.90 -6.64 12.01
C LEU A 171 0.11 -5.47 12.62
N LEU A 172 -1.22 -5.52 12.62
CA LEU A 172 -2.06 -4.47 13.17
C LEU A 172 -1.82 -4.27 14.68
N ARG A 173 -1.69 -5.37 15.43
CA ARG A 173 -1.35 -5.31 16.87
C ARG A 173 0.01 -4.66 17.09
N TRP A 174 1.01 -5.05 16.31
CA TRP A 174 2.35 -4.46 16.38
C TRP A 174 2.32 -2.97 16.05
N LEU A 175 1.61 -2.56 14.99
CA LEU A 175 1.45 -1.16 14.58
C LEU A 175 0.82 -0.31 15.70
N LYS A 176 -0.27 -0.78 16.32
CA LYS A 176 -0.94 -0.04 17.42
C LYS A 176 -0.02 0.21 18.61
N VAL A 177 0.72 -0.81 19.02
CA VAL A 177 1.68 -0.70 20.14
C VAL A 177 2.80 0.27 19.78
N ASN A 178 3.43 0.10 18.63
CA ASN A 178 4.60 0.89 18.26
C ASN A 178 4.25 2.33 17.83
N PHE A 179 3.06 2.56 17.30
CA PHE A 179 2.53 3.92 17.09
C PHE A 179 2.40 4.66 18.43
N SER A 180 1.85 4.00 19.45
CA SER A 180 1.71 4.60 20.79
C SER A 180 3.09 4.94 21.37
N GLU A 181 4.06 4.03 21.22
CA GLU A 181 5.44 4.26 21.67
C GLU A 181 6.14 5.39 20.92
N ALA A 182 5.99 5.46 19.60
CA ALA A 182 6.52 6.54 18.77
C ALA A 182 5.89 7.88 19.14
N PHE A 183 4.58 7.91 19.38
CA PHE A 183 3.86 9.12 19.80
C PHE A 183 4.33 9.61 21.17
N ILE A 184 4.48 8.69 22.15
CA ILE A 184 5.04 9.01 23.47
C ILE A 184 6.45 9.59 23.32
N ALA A 185 7.32 8.95 22.54
CA ALA A 185 8.67 9.43 22.30
C ALA A 185 8.68 10.84 21.66
N TRP A 186 7.79 11.09 20.69
CA TRP A 186 7.66 12.40 20.05
C TRP A 186 7.25 13.50 21.04
N VAL A 187 6.28 13.24 21.91
CA VAL A 187 5.86 14.18 22.96
C VAL A 187 6.99 14.42 23.97
N HIS A 188 7.76 13.39 24.36
CA HIS A 188 8.94 13.56 25.23
C HIS A 188 9.99 14.45 24.57
N THR A 189 10.27 14.25 23.28
CA THR A 189 11.17 15.13 22.53
C THR A 189 10.68 16.57 22.51
N LYS A 190 9.37 16.82 22.37
CA LYS A 190 8.80 18.17 22.46
C LYS A 190 8.98 18.77 23.86
N ALA A 191 8.74 17.99 24.91
CA ALA A 191 8.96 18.44 26.28
C ALA A 191 10.44 18.78 26.57
N LEU A 192 11.37 17.95 26.10
CA LEU A 192 12.81 18.21 26.19
C LEU A 192 13.20 19.50 25.45
N ARG A 193 12.65 19.73 24.25
CA ARG A 193 12.90 20.97 23.49
C ARG A 193 12.36 22.20 24.21
N VAL A 194 11.14 22.14 24.76
CA VAL A 194 10.59 23.22 25.59
C VAL A 194 11.49 23.51 26.78
N PHE A 195 11.96 22.47 27.47
CA PHE A 195 12.84 22.61 28.63
C PHE A 195 14.18 23.26 28.27
N VAL A 196 14.88 22.72 27.27
CA VAL A 196 16.20 23.22 26.85
C VAL A 196 16.10 24.66 26.36
N GLU A 197 15.12 24.98 25.51
CA GLU A 197 14.92 26.35 25.01
C GLU A 197 14.59 27.33 26.13
N SER A 198 13.79 26.90 27.12
CA SER A 198 13.44 27.74 28.28
C SER A 198 14.65 28.01 29.17
N VAL A 199 15.54 27.03 29.38
CA VAL A 199 16.80 27.23 30.11
C VAL A 199 17.73 28.18 29.34
N LEU A 200 17.84 28.02 28.02
CA LEU A 200 18.68 28.89 27.18
C LEU A 200 18.16 30.34 27.14
N ARG A 201 16.84 30.52 27.15
CA ARG A 201 16.21 31.85 27.04
C ARG A 201 16.08 32.57 28.38
N TYR A 202 15.70 31.85 29.44
CA TYR A 202 15.36 32.44 30.74
C TYR A 202 16.45 32.24 31.80
N GLY A 203 17.45 31.40 31.54
CA GLY A 203 18.57 31.17 32.44
C GLY A 203 18.26 30.22 33.60
N LEU A 204 19.18 30.20 34.57
CA LEU A 204 19.07 29.44 35.82
C LEU A 204 18.82 30.39 37.01
N PRO A 205 18.14 29.94 38.06
CA PRO A 205 17.55 28.61 38.24
C PRO A 205 16.33 28.37 37.34
N VAL A 206 16.03 27.10 37.06
CA VAL A 206 14.87 26.68 36.23
C VAL A 206 13.57 27.14 36.91
N ASN A 207 13.04 28.28 36.49
CA ASN A 207 11.81 28.87 37.02
C ASN A 207 10.86 29.30 35.90
N PHE A 208 10.19 28.32 35.30
CA PHE A 208 9.21 28.54 34.25
C PHE A 208 8.07 27.53 34.34
N HIS A 209 6.90 27.92 33.81
CA HIS A 209 5.74 27.06 33.70
C HIS A 209 5.47 26.74 32.23
N ALA A 210 5.54 25.45 31.88
CA ALA A 210 5.16 24.98 30.55
C ALA A 210 3.64 24.69 30.51
N VAL A 211 2.96 25.16 29.46
CA VAL A 211 1.52 24.99 29.27
C VAL A 211 1.24 24.40 27.89
N ILE A 212 0.31 23.43 27.83
CA ILE A 212 -0.23 22.92 26.56
C ILE A 212 -1.49 23.70 26.24
N LEU A 213 -1.53 24.31 25.06
CA LEU A 213 -2.69 25.04 24.56
C LEU A 213 -3.29 24.29 23.37
N HIS A 214 -4.59 24.04 23.41
CA HIS A 214 -5.37 23.57 22.26
C HIS A 214 -6.24 24.72 21.74
N PRO A 215 -5.69 25.60 20.88
CA PRO A 215 -6.38 26.81 20.45
C PRO A 215 -7.44 26.51 19.39
N ASN A 216 -8.54 27.27 19.42
CA ASN A 216 -9.52 27.25 18.35
C ASN A 216 -8.90 27.82 17.06
N LYS A 217 -8.97 27.07 15.95
CA LYS A 217 -8.40 27.44 14.64
C LYS A 217 -8.81 28.86 14.20
N LYS A 218 -10.05 29.29 14.50
CA LYS A 218 -10.59 30.63 14.12
C LYS A 218 -10.02 31.78 14.95
N SER A 219 -9.55 31.52 16.17
CA SER A 219 -9.07 32.56 17.09
C SER A 219 -7.54 32.58 17.25
N MET A 220 -6.82 31.79 16.44
CA MET A 220 -5.36 31.68 16.51
C MET A 220 -4.65 33.03 16.45
N LYS A 221 -5.03 33.91 15.51
CA LYS A 221 -4.44 35.24 15.36
C LYS A 221 -4.59 36.06 16.65
N ARG A 222 -5.83 36.19 17.15
CA ARG A 222 -6.13 36.91 18.39
C ARG A 222 -5.37 36.35 19.60
N LEU A 223 -5.26 35.02 19.71
CA LEU A 223 -4.48 34.39 20.77
C LEU A 223 -3.00 34.78 20.70
N ARG A 224 -2.42 34.78 19.50
CA ARG A 224 -1.02 35.22 19.30
C ARG A 224 -0.83 36.68 19.68
N ASP A 225 -1.75 37.56 19.26
CA ASP A 225 -1.69 38.99 19.61
C ASP A 225 -1.69 39.21 21.13
N VAL A 226 -2.57 38.50 21.85
CA VAL A 226 -2.67 38.58 23.32
C VAL A 226 -1.40 38.03 24.00
N LEU A 227 -0.92 36.86 23.60
CA LEU A 227 0.29 36.27 24.19
C LEU A 227 1.53 37.13 23.90
N ASN A 228 1.64 37.71 22.72
CA ASN A 228 2.71 38.65 22.39
C ASN A 228 2.68 39.89 23.29
N ALA A 229 1.50 40.48 23.49
CA ALA A 229 1.35 41.65 24.36
C ALA A 229 1.73 41.33 25.82
N LEU A 230 1.33 40.17 26.35
CA LEU A 230 1.61 39.76 27.73
C LEU A 230 3.10 39.46 27.97
N PHE A 231 3.75 38.80 27.02
CA PHE A 231 5.11 38.27 27.21
C PHE A 231 6.22 39.06 26.52
N ARG A 232 5.92 40.15 25.82
CA ARG A 232 6.91 41.00 25.13
C ARG A 232 8.13 41.36 25.99
N HIS A 233 7.93 41.60 27.28
CA HIS A 233 9.00 41.95 28.22
C HIS A 233 10.10 40.87 28.33
N LEU A 234 9.80 39.61 27.99
CA LEU A 234 10.76 38.52 28.01
C LEU A 234 11.81 38.61 26.87
N ASP A 235 11.53 39.33 25.80
CA ASP A 235 12.52 39.56 24.72
C ASP A 235 13.63 40.50 25.16
N GLU A 236 13.29 41.54 25.92
CA GLU A 236 14.25 42.48 26.47
C GLU A 236 15.17 41.77 27.47
N ALA A 237 14.61 40.86 28.29
CA ALA A 237 15.37 40.02 29.20
C ALA A 237 16.26 38.99 28.47
N ALA A 238 15.76 38.36 27.41
CA ALA A 238 16.54 37.43 26.60
C ALA A 238 17.73 38.12 25.91
N ALA A 239 17.53 39.32 25.37
CA ALA A 239 18.58 40.13 24.76
C ALA A 239 19.64 40.58 25.78
N ALA A 240 19.24 40.88 27.03
CA ALA A 240 20.16 41.19 28.11
C ALA A 240 21.00 39.98 28.53
N ASN A 241 20.39 38.80 28.64
CA ASN A 241 21.10 37.55 28.95
C ASN A 241 22.08 37.12 27.84
N MET A 242 21.77 37.39 26.57
CA MET A 242 22.68 37.09 25.46
C MET A 242 23.93 37.98 25.44
N LYS A 243 23.84 39.23 25.95
CA LYS A 243 25.00 40.14 26.04
C LYS A 243 26.04 39.68 27.07
N ASP A 244 25.63 38.96 28.10
CA ASP A 244 26.53 38.50 29.18
C ASP A 244 27.34 37.24 28.80
N VAL A 245 26.96 36.55 27.72
CA VAL A 245 27.60 35.30 27.25
C VAL A 245 28.58 35.52 26.10
N GLY A 246 28.76 36.77 25.62
CA GLY A 246 29.80 37.11 24.63
C GLY A 246 29.73 36.31 23.32
N MET A 247 28.57 35.74 22.98
CA MET A 247 28.35 35.06 21.71
C MET A 247 27.60 35.97 20.75
N ASP A 248 28.34 36.85 20.07
CA ASP A 248 27.90 37.29 18.76
C ASP A 248 27.93 36.05 17.85
N ILE A 249 26.76 35.60 17.38
CA ILE A 249 26.65 34.68 16.26
C ILE A 249 26.16 35.49 15.05
N PRO A 250 27.07 36.04 14.23
CA PRO A 250 26.69 36.69 12.98
C PRO A 250 26.24 35.60 12.00
N GLY A 251 24.99 35.65 11.55
CA GLY A 251 24.49 34.73 10.51
C GLY A 251 23.15 34.02 10.79
N LEU A 252 22.45 34.29 11.91
CA LEU A 252 21.06 33.84 12.05
C LEU A 252 20.12 34.68 11.14
N GLN A 253 20.14 34.38 9.84
CA GLN A 253 18.94 34.56 9.03
C GLN A 253 17.88 33.59 9.57
N LEU A 254 17.07 34.06 10.53
CA LEU A 254 15.80 33.46 10.96
C LEU A 254 14.77 33.54 9.81
N ASN A 255 15.12 33.02 8.63
CA ASN A 255 14.19 32.89 7.53
C ASN A 255 13.33 31.64 7.81
N ASN A 256 12.02 31.88 7.93
CA ASN A 256 10.90 30.92 7.97
C ASN A 256 10.47 30.24 9.30
N GLN A 257 10.86 30.72 10.49
CA GLN A 257 10.21 30.26 11.74
C GLN A 257 9.47 31.39 12.45
N ASP A 258 8.23 31.11 12.87
CA ASP A 258 7.45 32.02 13.70
C ASP A 258 8.21 32.32 15.00
N TYR A 259 8.71 33.55 15.14
CA TYR A 259 9.33 34.03 16.36
C TYR A 259 8.28 34.55 17.33
N TYR A 260 8.38 34.14 18.61
CA TYR A 260 7.50 34.58 19.68
C TYR A 260 8.33 35.03 20.88
N PRO A 261 7.86 36.01 21.70
CA PRO A 261 8.55 36.48 22.89
C PRO A 261 8.64 35.43 24.02
N TYR A 262 7.99 34.28 23.82
CA TYR A 262 7.97 33.14 24.72
C TYR A 262 8.36 31.87 23.97
N VAL A 263 8.84 30.85 24.70
CA VAL A 263 9.15 29.54 24.11
C VAL A 263 7.85 28.88 23.64
N CYS A 264 7.78 28.56 22.35
CA CYS A 264 6.59 27.97 21.74
C CYS A 264 6.96 26.87 20.73
N PHE A 265 6.39 25.68 20.90
CA PHE A 265 6.51 24.60 19.94
C PHE A 265 5.14 24.10 19.51
N LYS A 266 4.87 24.08 18.19
CA LYS A 266 3.66 23.50 17.64
C LYS A 266 3.71 21.95 17.72
N ILE A 267 2.60 21.36 18.13
CA ILE A 267 2.29 19.93 17.96
C ILE A 267 1.24 19.86 16.86
N ASP A 268 1.58 19.20 15.75
CA ASP A 268 0.69 19.07 14.59
C ASP A 268 0.07 17.67 14.58
N LEU A 269 -1.26 17.62 14.74
CA LEU A 269 -2.02 16.37 14.77
C LEU A 269 -2.88 16.19 13.52
N ASN A 270 -2.78 17.08 12.51
CA ASN A 270 -3.65 17.03 11.33
C ASN A 270 -3.49 15.72 10.53
N SER A 271 -2.34 15.05 10.62
CA SER A 271 -2.10 13.73 10.00
C SER A 271 -2.76 12.57 10.74
N LEU A 272 -3.34 12.81 11.91
CA LEU A 272 -4.07 11.83 12.73
C LEU A 272 -5.59 12.03 12.66
N ASP A 273 -6.04 13.11 12.02
CA ASP A 273 -7.45 13.34 11.71
C ASP A 273 -7.84 12.39 10.57
N PHE A 274 -8.20 11.16 10.92
CA PHE A 274 -8.97 10.30 10.02
C PHE A 274 -10.42 10.79 10.07
N GLU A 275 -10.89 11.46 9.01
CA GLU A 275 -12.33 11.61 8.82
C GLU A 275 -12.95 10.20 8.76
N PRO A 276 -14.06 9.96 9.49
CA PRO A 276 -14.73 8.66 9.54
C PRO A 276 -15.30 8.23 8.18
#